data_AF-A0A2D8JZR6-F1
#
_entry.id   AF-A0A2D8JZR6-F1
#
_cell.length_a   1.000
_cell.length_b   1.000
_cell.length_c   1.000
_cell.angle_alpha   90.00
_cell.angle_beta   90.00
_cell.angle_gamma   90.00
#
_symmetry.space_group_name_H-M   'P 1'
#
loop_
_entity.id
_entity.type
_entity.pdbx_description
1 polymer ?
#
loop_
_entity_poly.entity_id
_entity_poly.type
_entity_poly.pdbx_seq_one_letter_code
_entity_poly.pdbx_strand_id
1 'polypeptide(L)'
;MTISLRQTRGGSKEQLPADWNMQRFIAAFEERHPEIVPLLGKGMALEFMGLESRMLVAILLDLLGKGVVALPMHDGLMVARSRKAEAVAAMENGSLSAFGRKFIVDEKPVAAACLQ
;
A
#
# COMPACT_ATOMS: atom_id res chain seq x y z
N MET A 1 -7.20 -0.11 15.09
CA MET A 1 -6.54 0.99 14.35
C MET A 1 -6.03 0.43 13.04
N THR A 2 -6.18 1.13 11.92
CA THR A 2 -5.70 0.66 10.61
C THR A 2 -4.32 1.22 10.31
N ILE A 3 -3.41 0.35 9.91
CA ILE A 3 -2.05 0.65 9.49
C ILE A 3 -1.96 0.21 8.02
N SER A 4 -1.64 1.12 7.12
CA SER A 4 -1.69 0.87 5.67
C SER A 4 -0.45 1.45 5.02
N LEU A 5 0.04 0.78 3.99
CA LEU A 5 1.11 1.33 3.17
C LEU A 5 0.60 2.64 2.56
N ARG A 6 1.41 3.70 2.62
CA ARG A 6 1.05 4.97 1.95
C ARG A 6 1.04 4.76 0.45
N GLN A 7 -0.12 4.48 -0.12
CA GLN A 7 -0.40 4.71 -1.53
C GLN A 7 -0.38 6.24 -1.74
N THR A 8 0.37 6.71 -2.75
CA THR A 8 0.42 8.14 -3.13
C THR A 8 -0.99 8.71 -3.26
N ARG A 9 -1.17 9.99 -2.88
CA ARG A 9 -2.44 10.72 -3.00
C ARG A 9 -3.09 10.40 -4.35
N GLY A 10 -4.27 9.77 -4.32
CA GLY A 10 -4.99 9.39 -5.53
C GLY A 10 -5.14 10.60 -6.44
N GLY A 11 -4.67 10.46 -7.68
CA GLY A 11 -4.91 11.45 -8.73
C GLY A 11 -6.38 11.38 -9.14
N SER A 12 -7.08 12.51 -9.13
CA SER A 12 -8.46 12.57 -9.60
C SER A 12 -8.50 13.16 -11.01
N LYS A 13 -9.51 12.81 -11.83
CA LYS A 13 -9.63 13.37 -13.20
C LYS A 13 -9.68 14.90 -13.18
N GLU A 14 -10.21 15.46 -12.10
CA GLU A 14 -10.33 16.90 -11.86
C GLU A 14 -8.99 17.60 -11.64
N GLN A 15 -7.92 16.85 -11.36
CA GLN A 15 -6.55 17.39 -11.24
C GLN A 15 -5.82 17.43 -12.58
N LEU A 16 -6.34 16.77 -13.62
CA LEU A 16 -5.79 16.87 -14.95
C LEU A 16 -6.27 18.18 -15.60
N PRO A 17 -5.40 18.91 -16.32
CA PRO A 17 -5.84 20.08 -17.07
C PRO A 17 -6.95 19.73 -18.06
N ALA A 18 -7.89 20.65 -18.29
CA ALA A 18 -9.12 20.39 -19.05
C ALA A 18 -8.87 19.94 -20.51
N ASP A 19 -7.68 20.23 -21.06
CA ASP A 19 -7.23 19.86 -22.41
C ASP A 19 -6.47 18.53 -22.47
N TRP A 20 -6.49 17.74 -21.38
CA TRP A 20 -5.84 16.42 -21.33
C TRP A 20 -6.77 15.30 -21.74
N ASN A 21 -6.25 14.42 -22.60
CA ASN A 21 -6.86 13.15 -22.96
C ASN A 21 -5.91 11.99 -22.59
N MET A 22 -6.39 10.76 -22.70
CA MET A 22 -5.62 9.56 -22.35
C MET A 22 -4.30 9.46 -23.12
N GLN A 23 -4.28 9.81 -24.41
CA GLN A 23 -3.08 9.74 -25.25
C GLN A 23 -2.00 10.70 -24.75
N ARG A 24 -2.39 11.94 -24.44
CA ARG A 24 -1.48 12.96 -23.91
C ARG A 24 -0.97 12.60 -22.51
N PHE A 25 -1.83 11.98 -21.69
CA PHE A 25 -1.42 11.46 -20.39
C PHE A 25 -0.38 10.35 -20.52
N ILE A 26 -0.60 9.37 -21.42
CA ILE A 26 0.36 8.29 -21.66
C ILE A 26 1.70 8.86 -22.14
N ALA A 27 1.68 9.78 -23.11
CA ALA A 27 2.92 10.41 -23.59
C ALA A 27 3.69 11.14 -22.46
N ALA A 28 2.99 11.91 -21.62
CA ALA A 28 3.61 12.59 -20.48
C ALA A 28 4.12 11.61 -19.41
N PHE A 29 3.42 10.50 -19.20
CA PHE A 29 3.84 9.43 -18.29
C PHE A 29 5.11 8.74 -18.80
N GLU A 30 5.17 8.45 -20.11
CA GLU A 30 6.33 7.84 -20.75
C GLU A 30 7.58 8.73 -20.68
N GLU A 31 7.41 10.04 -20.89
CA GLU A 31 8.49 11.02 -20.75
C GLU A 31 8.98 11.11 -19.30
N ARG A 32 8.07 11.10 -18.33
CA ARG A 32 8.41 11.28 -16.91
C ARG A 32 9.00 10.03 -16.26
N HIS A 33 8.61 8.85 -16.72
CA HIS A 33 8.96 7.58 -16.08
C HIS A 33 9.42 6.52 -17.10
N PRO A 34 10.52 6.77 -17.82
CA PRO A 34 10.98 5.87 -18.89
C PRO A 34 11.27 4.45 -18.39
N GLU A 35 11.75 4.29 -17.15
CA GLU A 35 12.06 2.99 -16.56
C GLU A 35 10.85 2.06 -16.37
N ILE A 36 9.63 2.59 -16.23
CA ILE A 36 8.42 1.78 -16.01
C ILE A 36 7.53 1.64 -17.25
N VAL A 37 7.83 2.38 -18.33
CA VAL A 37 7.13 2.24 -19.63
C VAL A 37 7.07 0.80 -20.11
N PRO A 38 8.15 -0.01 -20.01
CA PRO A 38 8.09 -1.41 -20.43
C PRO A 38 7.09 -2.26 -19.64
N LEU A 39 6.52 -1.77 -18.54
CA LEU A 39 5.52 -2.49 -17.73
C LEU A 39 4.09 -1.99 -17.98
N LEU A 40 3.94 -0.84 -18.64
CA LEU A 40 2.64 -0.22 -18.90
C LEU A 40 1.81 -1.10 -19.86
N GLY A 41 0.54 -1.35 -19.51
CA GLY A 41 -0.37 -2.16 -20.33
C GLY A 41 -0.08 -3.67 -20.36
N LYS A 42 0.93 -4.16 -19.63
CA LYS A 42 1.32 -5.58 -19.64
C LYS A 42 0.60 -6.49 -18.65
N GLY A 43 -0.46 -6.00 -17.99
CA GLY A 43 -1.24 -6.83 -17.06
C GLY A 43 -0.56 -7.14 -15.72
N MET A 44 0.52 -6.42 -15.37
CA MET A 44 1.29 -6.62 -14.12
C MET A 44 0.48 -6.42 -12.82
N ALA A 45 -0.72 -5.82 -12.91
CA ALA A 45 -1.54 -5.50 -11.75
C ALA A 45 -1.86 -6.73 -10.87
N LEU A 46 -2.18 -7.88 -11.48
CA LEU A 46 -2.45 -9.11 -10.74
C LEU A 46 -1.20 -9.64 -10.01
N GLU A 47 -0.03 -9.52 -10.65
CA GLU A 47 1.23 -9.95 -10.05
C GLU A 47 1.62 -9.08 -8.86
N PHE A 48 1.43 -7.76 -8.98
CA PHE A 48 1.68 -6.81 -7.89
C PHE A 48 0.74 -7.05 -6.72
N MET A 49 -0.57 -7.24 -6.98
CA MET A 49 -1.53 -7.61 -5.91
C MET A 49 -1.15 -8.94 -5.23
N GLY A 50 -0.66 -9.91 -6.00
CA GLY A 50 -0.15 -11.18 -5.44
C GLY A 50 1.09 -11.00 -4.57
N LEU A 51 2.03 -10.14 -4.98
CA LEU A 51 3.23 -9.81 -4.18
C LEU A 51 2.86 -9.11 -2.87
N GLU A 52 1.98 -8.10 -2.94
CA GLU A 52 1.48 -7.38 -1.76
C GLU A 52 0.77 -8.33 -0.80
N SER A 53 -0.08 -9.23 -1.31
CA SER A 53 -0.78 -10.22 -0.49
C SER A 53 0.19 -11.17 0.22
N ARG A 54 1.20 -11.70 -0.48
CA ARG A 54 2.21 -12.59 0.14
C ARG A 54 3.00 -11.89 1.24
N MET A 55 3.39 -10.63 1.01
CA MET A 55 4.06 -9.83 2.03
C MET A 55 3.15 -9.61 3.24
N LEU A 56 1.87 -9.29 3.02
CA LEU A 56 0.92 -9.08 4.11
C LEU A 56 0.72 -10.36 4.95
N VAL A 57 0.65 -11.53 4.32
CA VAL A 57 0.60 -12.82 5.02
C VAL A 57 1.85 -13.04 5.87
N ALA A 58 3.04 -12.76 5.35
CA ALA A 58 4.28 -12.88 6.13
C ALA A 58 4.29 -11.94 7.36
N ILE A 59 3.78 -10.72 7.20
CA ILE A 59 3.62 -9.76 8.31
C ILE A 59 2.64 -10.30 9.37
N LEU A 60 1.50 -10.89 8.97
CA LEU A 60 0.55 -11.47 9.90
C LEU A 60 1.15 -12.63 10.70
N LEU A 61 1.96 -13.49 10.05
CA LEU A 61 2.63 -14.59 10.71
C LEU A 61 3.69 -14.12 11.72
N ASP A 62 4.45 -13.07 11.38
CA ASP A 62 5.40 -12.43 12.31
C ASP A 62 4.69 -11.85 13.54
N LEU A 63 3.57 -11.15 13.33
CA LEU A 63 2.74 -10.62 14.42
C LEU A 63 2.13 -11.72 15.28
N LEU A 64 1.63 -12.78 14.66
CA LEU A 64 1.09 -13.94 15.37
C LEU A 64 2.14 -14.59 16.26
N GLY A 65 3.38 -14.74 15.76
CA GLY A 65 4.51 -15.26 16.54
C GLY A 65 4.88 -14.40 17.77
N LYS A 66 4.53 -13.10 17.74
CA LYS A 66 4.70 -12.15 18.85
C LYS A 66 3.47 -12.06 19.76
N GLY A 67 2.44 -12.89 19.52
CA GLY A 67 1.17 -12.84 20.23
C GLY A 67 0.35 -11.58 19.92
N VAL A 68 0.58 -10.93 18.78
CA VAL A 68 -0.18 -9.77 18.31
C VAL A 68 -1.25 -10.23 17.33
N VAL A 69 -2.51 -10.05 17.70
CA VAL A 69 -3.63 -10.29 16.78
C VAL A 69 -3.78 -9.09 15.83
N ALA A 70 -3.82 -9.38 14.54
CA ALA A 70 -4.04 -8.39 13.48
C ALA A 70 -5.03 -8.93 12.42
N LEU A 71 -5.84 -8.05 11.84
CA LEU A 71 -6.79 -8.35 10.78
C LEU A 71 -6.32 -7.69 9.46
N PRO A 72 -6.01 -8.43 8.38
CA PRO A 72 -5.61 -7.82 7.11
C PRO A 72 -6.76 -7.09 6.41
N MET A 73 -6.45 -5.97 5.76
CA MET A 73 -7.34 -5.17 4.91
C MET A 73 -6.56 -4.56 3.74
N HIS A 74 -6.79 -5.07 2.52
CA HIS A 74 -6.12 -4.62 1.30
C HIS A 74 -4.58 -4.57 1.46
N ASP A 75 -4.00 -3.36 1.50
CA ASP A 75 -2.57 -3.05 1.63
C ASP A 75 -2.15 -2.75 3.09
N GLY A 76 -3.00 -3.11 4.04
CA GLY A 76 -2.85 -2.77 5.44
C GLY A 76 -3.42 -3.82 6.38
N LEU A 77 -3.38 -3.52 7.66
CA LEU A 77 -3.95 -4.35 8.71
C LEU A 77 -4.53 -3.51 9.85
N MET A 78 -5.50 -4.08 10.54
CA MET A 78 -6.03 -3.56 11.79
C MET A 78 -5.36 -4.24 12.98
N VAL A 79 -4.92 -3.46 13.93
CA VAL A 79 -4.32 -3.93 15.19
C VAL A 79 -4.87 -3.15 16.38
N ALA A 80 -4.76 -3.74 17.59
CA ALA A 80 -4.98 -3.03 18.83
C ALA A 80 -4.06 -1.80 18.93
N ARG A 81 -4.59 -0.66 19.39
CA ARG A 81 -3.83 0.61 19.47
C ARG A 81 -2.55 0.45 20.30
N SER A 82 -2.60 -0.34 21.37
CA SER A 82 -1.45 -0.61 22.25
C SER A 82 -0.31 -1.36 21.55
N ARG A 83 -0.60 -2.13 20.49
CA ARG A 83 0.41 -2.91 19.73
C ARG A 83 0.79 -2.23 18.40
N LYS A 84 0.47 -0.93 18.24
CA LYS A 84 0.78 -0.15 17.03
C LYS A 84 2.26 -0.24 16.64
N ALA A 85 3.17 -0.04 17.58
CA ALA A 85 4.61 0.02 17.30
C ALA A 85 5.12 -1.29 16.70
N GLU A 86 4.64 -2.43 17.22
CA GLU A 86 5.00 -3.76 16.71
C GLU A 86 4.47 -3.97 15.30
N ALA A 87 3.24 -3.54 15.02
CA ALA A 87 2.66 -3.64 13.68
C ALA A 87 3.37 -2.74 12.66
N VAL A 88 3.74 -1.51 13.02
CA VAL A 88 4.54 -0.63 12.14
C VAL A 88 5.89 -1.27 11.85
N ALA A 89 6.60 -1.76 12.87
CA ALA A 89 7.88 -2.43 12.70
C ALA A 89 7.76 -3.69 11.83
N ALA A 90 6.71 -4.49 12.01
CA ALA A 90 6.45 -5.67 11.18
C ALA A 90 6.21 -5.30 9.71
N MET A 91 5.42 -4.25 9.43
CA MET A 91 5.18 -3.79 8.06
C MET A 91 6.43 -3.20 7.38
N GLU A 92 7.25 -2.44 8.13
CA GLU A 92 8.53 -1.95 7.62
C GLU A 92 9.51 -3.09 7.31
N ASN A 93 9.62 -4.06 8.20
CA ASN A 93 10.52 -5.20 8.02
C ASN A 93 10.03 -6.12 6.88
N GLY A 94 8.72 -6.33 6.78
CA GLY A 94 8.09 -7.07 5.69
C GLY A 94 8.38 -6.44 4.33
N SER A 95 8.20 -5.12 4.20
CA SER A 95 8.51 -4.39 2.96
C SER A 95 10.00 -4.40 2.63
N LEU A 96 10.87 -4.22 3.62
CA LEU A 96 12.32 -4.35 3.42
C LEU A 96 12.71 -5.74 2.90
N SER A 97 12.11 -6.79 3.46
CA SER A 97 12.42 -8.18 3.09
C SER A 97 11.87 -8.54 1.71
N ALA A 98 10.65 -8.09 1.37
CA ALA A 98 9.99 -8.41 0.12
C ALA A 98 10.50 -7.59 -1.07
N PHE A 99 10.83 -6.31 -0.85
CA PHE A 99 11.10 -5.34 -1.92
C PHE A 99 12.46 -4.64 -1.79
N GLY A 100 13.29 -5.01 -0.81
CA GLY A 100 14.62 -4.42 -0.59
C GLY A 100 14.58 -2.98 -0.06
N ARG A 101 13.40 -2.46 0.31
CA ARG A 101 13.22 -1.10 0.84
C ARG A 101 12.07 -1.04 1.83
N LYS A 102 12.21 -0.22 2.86
CA LYS A 102 11.10 0.08 3.78
C LYS A 102 10.07 0.95 3.08
N PHE A 103 8.81 0.57 3.19
CA PHE A 103 7.70 1.40 2.74
C PHE A 103 7.26 2.35 3.86
N ILE A 104 6.66 3.47 3.46
CA ILE A 104 6.06 4.42 4.40
C ILE A 104 4.75 3.82 4.90
N VAL A 105 4.61 3.75 6.22
CA VAL A 105 3.44 3.19 6.89
C VAL A 105 2.62 4.32 7.51
N ASP A 106 1.38 4.50 7.05
CA ASP A 106 0.47 5.52 7.56
C ASP A 106 -0.52 4.92 8.58
N GLU A 107 -0.85 5.71 9.61
CA GLU A 107 -2.00 5.46 10.50
C GLU A 107 -3.26 6.05 9.88
N LYS A 108 -4.28 5.20 9.70
CA LYS A 108 -5.65 5.65 9.41
C LYS A 108 -6.47 5.51 10.70
N PRO A 109 -6.96 6.62 11.28
CA PRO A 109 -7.84 6.55 12.44
C PRO A 109 -9.13 5.83 12.03
N VAL A 110 -9.58 4.91 12.87
CA VAL A 110 -10.94 4.36 12.73
C VAL A 110 -11.87 5.44 13.25
N ALA A 111 -12.72 6.02 12.39
CA ALA A 111 -13.72 6.98 12.83
C ALA A 111 -14.55 6.35 13.95
N ALA A 112 -14.74 7.06 15.06
CA ALA A 112 -15.38 6.58 16.28
C ALA A 112 -16.91 6.37 16.14
N ALA A 113 -17.41 6.06 14.95
CA ALA A 113 -18.84 6.06 14.62
C ALA A 113 -19.59 4.76 14.97
N CYS A 114 -18.99 3.80 15.67
CA CYS A 114 -19.63 2.52 15.98
C CYS A 114 -19.53 2.07 17.46
N LEU A 115 -19.56 3.01 18.41
CA LEU A 115 -19.68 2.69 19.84
C LEU A 115 -20.80 3.50 20.53
N GLN A 116 -21.91 3.74 19.84
CA GLN A 116 -23.17 4.21 20.45
C GLN A 116 -24.23 3.13 20.33
#